data_AF-A0A9X7WI90-F1
#
_entry.id   AF-A0A9X7WI90-F1
#
_cell.length_a   1.000
_cell.length_b   1.000
_cell.length_c   1.000
_cell.angle_alpha   90.00
_cell.angle_beta   90.00
_cell.angle_gamma   90.00
#
_symmetry.space_group_name_H-M   'P 1'
#
loop_
_entity.id
_entity.type
_entity.pdbx_description
1 polymer ?
#
loop_
_entity_poly.entity_id
_entity_poly.type
_entity_poly.pdbx_seq_one_letter_code
_entity_poly.pdbx_strand_id
1 'polypeptide(L)' 'MANYEDGTLLTCGHDGCGCRVRVETACHCPGAGASYRCTCGDELVAVNS' A
#
# COMPACT_ATOMS: atom_id res chain seq x y z
N MET A 1 8.34 -7.87 4.76
CA MET A 1 8.18 -7.79 3.30
C MET A 1 6.70 -7.63 3.06
N ALA A 2 6.25 -6.49 2.54
CA ALA A 2 4.83 -6.23 2.38
C ALA A 2 4.36 -6.90 1.09
N ASN A 3 3.94 -8.16 1.15
CA ASN A 3 3.15 -8.77 0.08
C ASN A 3 1.70 -8.43 0.36
N TYR A 4 1.09 -7.69 -0.55
CA TYR A 4 -0.31 -7.30 -0.43
C TYR A 4 -1.14 -8.20 -1.34
N GLU A 5 -2.05 -8.94 -0.72
CA GLU A 5 -2.97 -9.82 -1.43
C GLU A 5 -4.01 -9.01 -2.21
N ASP A 6 -4.71 -9.66 -3.12
CA ASP A 6 -5.83 -9.04 -3.82
C ASP A 6 -6.89 -8.49 -2.83
N GLY A 7 -7.44 -7.34 -3.19
CA GLY A 7 -8.41 -6.65 -2.37
C GLY A 7 -7.83 -5.89 -1.17
N THR A 8 -6.54 -6.04 -0.84
CA THR A 8 -5.91 -5.31 0.26
C THR A 8 -6.09 -3.80 0.08
N LEU A 9 -6.60 -3.14 1.11
CA LEU A 9 -6.71 -1.68 1.15
C LEU A 9 -5.48 -1.10 1.85
N LEU A 10 -4.86 -0.10 1.23
CA LEU A 10 -3.76 0.66 1.79
C LEU A 10 -4.19 2.11 2.04
N THR A 11 -3.64 2.70 3.09
CA THR A 11 -3.78 4.12 3.40
C THR A 11 -2.40 4.74 3.55
N CYS A 12 -2.27 6.01 3.18
CA CYS A 12 -1.04 6.74 3.44
C CYS A 12 -0.86 6.92 4.96
N GLY A 13 0.36 6.69 5.46
CA GLY A 13 0.70 6.89 6.88
C GLY A 13 0.81 8.36 7.28
N HIS A 14 0.86 9.29 6.32
CA HIS A 14 0.92 10.72 6.59
C HIS A 14 -0.42 11.27 7.07
N ASP A 15 -0.41 11.89 8.25
CA ASP A 15 -1.58 12.56 8.83
C ASP A 15 -2.09 13.67 7.90
N GLY A 16 -3.40 13.66 7.61
CA GLY A 16 -4.04 14.64 6.73
C GLY A 16 -3.89 14.40 5.23
N CYS A 17 -3.11 13.41 4.76
CA CYS A 17 -3.04 13.07 3.33
C CYS A 17 -4.30 12.33 2.85
N GLY A 18 -4.74 11.33 3.60
CA GLY A 18 -6.00 10.61 3.34
C GLY A 18 -6.04 9.76 2.07
N CYS A 19 -4.93 9.63 1.33
CA CYS A 19 -4.87 8.79 0.14
C CYS A 19 -5.11 7.32 0.48
N ARG A 20 -5.99 6.68 -0.30
CA ARG A 20 -6.31 5.25 -0.18
C ARG A 20 -6.18 4.58 -1.54
N VAL A 21 -5.57 3.41 -1.56
CA VAL A 21 -5.45 2.58 -2.76
C VAL A 21 -5.91 1.17 -2.44
N ARG A 22 -6.42 0.47 -3.45
CA ARG A 22 -6.77 -0.94 -3.33
C ARG A 22 -5.88 -1.73 -4.26
N VAL A 23 -5.32 -2.81 -3.76
CA VAL A 23 -4.59 -3.77 -4.58
C VAL A 23 -5.62 -4.58 -5.36
N GLU A 24 -5.69 -4.38 -6.67
CA GLU A 24 -6.61 -5.15 -7.52
C GLU A 24 -6.14 -6.61 -7.69
N THR A 25 -4.82 -6.82 -7.76
CA THR A 25 -4.20 -8.14 -7.83
C THR A 25 -2.82 -8.11 -7.19
N ALA A 26 -2.41 -9.21 -6.57
CA ALA A 26 -1.08 -9.35 -5.99
C ALA A 26 0.00 -9.25 -7.07
N CYS A 27 1.05 -8.48 -6.81
CA CYS A 27 2.21 -8.40 -7.70
C CYS A 27 3.19 -9.53 -7.35
N HIS A 28 3.60 -10.34 -8.33
CA HIS A 28 4.58 -11.43 -8.13
C HIS A 28 5.93 -11.13 -8.81
N CYS A 29 6.17 -9.88 -9.18
CA CYS A 29 7.44 -9.45 -9.76
C CYS A 29 8.56 -9.38 -8.71
N PRO A 30 9.84 -9.51 -9.11
CA PRO A 30 10.95 -9.23 -8.20
C PRO A 30 10.84 -7.80 -7.66
N GLY A 31 10.81 -7.65 -6.34
CA GLY A 31 10.55 -6.38 -5.67
C GLY A 31 9.14 -6.19 -5.12
N ALA A 32 8.23 -7.16 -5.32
CA ALA A 32 6.86 -7.14 -4.78
C ALA A 32 6.76 -7.02 -3.25
N GLY A 33 7.85 -7.29 -2.52
CA GLY A 33 7.90 -7.12 -1.07
C GLY A 33 8.17 -5.68 -0.58
N ALA A 34 8.33 -4.72 -1.51
CA ALA A 34 8.53 -3.31 -1.20
C ALA A 34 7.19 -2.62 -0.91
N SER A 35 7.20 -1.69 0.06
CA SER A 35 6.03 -0.88 0.38
C SER A 35 5.69 0.06 -0.78
N TYR A 36 4.40 0.26 -1.04
CA TYR A 36 3.97 1.32 -1.94
C TYR A 36 4.24 2.69 -1.29
N ARG A 37 4.60 3.70 -2.10
CA ARG A 37 4.75 5.08 -1.62
C ARG A 37 3.64 5.95 -2.15
N CYS A 38 3.12 6.79 -1.28
CA CYS A 38 2.23 7.86 -1.66
C CYS A 38 3.01 8.98 -2.34
N THR A 39 2.34 9.79 -3.17
CA THR A 39 2.93 10.96 -3.82
C THR A 39 3.47 11.99 -2.82
N CYS A 40 2.94 12.03 -1.60
CA CYS A 40 3.47 12.88 -0.52
C CYS A 40 4.85 12.42 0.01
N GLY A 41 5.31 11.23 -0.40
CA GLY A 41 6.59 10.65 -0.01
C GLY A 41 6.51 9.64 1.13
N ASP A 42 5.38 9.53 1.82
CA ASP A 42 5.19 8.58 2.92
C ASP A 42 4.79 7.18 2.41
N GLU A 43 4.89 6.17 3.27
CA GLU A 43 4.54 4.80 2.93
C GLU A 43 3.02 4.57 2.97
N LEU A 44 2.55 3.70 2.09
CA LEU A 44 1.19 3.18 2.10
C LEU A 44 1.17 1.92 2.97
N VAL A 45 0.40 1.96 4.06
CA VAL A 45 0.27 0.89 5.03
C VAL A 45 -1.09 0.23 4.91
N ALA A 46 -1.16 -1.08 5.15
CA ALA A 46 -2.43 -1.81 5.10
C ALA A 46 -3.38 -1.28 6.19
N VAL A 47 -4.62 -0.97 5.81
CA VAL A 47 -5.68 -0.75 6.79
C VAL A 47 -6.16 -2.10 7.28
N ASN A 48 -5.82 -2.45 8.52
CA ASN A 48 -6.43 -3.56 9.23
C ASN A 48 -7.74 -3.06 9.85
N SER A 49 -8.85 -3.76 9.60
CA SER A 49 -10.15 -3.45 10.21
C SER A 49 -10.33 -4.18 11.53
#